data_AF-A0A386HRV1-F1
#
_entry.id   AF-A0A386HRV1-F1
#
_cell.length_a   1.000
_cell.length_b   1.000
_cell.length_c   1.000
_cell.angle_alpha   90.00
_cell.angle_beta   90.00
_cell.angle_gamma   90.00
#
_symmetry.space_group_name_H-M   'P 1'
#
loop_
_entity.id
_entity.type
_entity.pdbx_description
1 polymer ?
#
loop_
_entity_poly.entity_id
_entity_poly.type
_entity_poly.pdbx_seq_one_letter_code
_entity_poly.pdbx_strand_id
1 'polypeptide(L)'
;MKISKNIQQLLLLIFVLFTSSKLVAQTNQKLYNGLTDLDSKSASFFKANNINVVTTVDSRYFAPNPNGNIDFNLFAKSLNIWFPNSASKGIAALDWEGGSLQALHNSPNTNSFKNALNQYIQLIKFAKKMRPNVKWGYYSIPFTTYWGRDSKWQQLNQNILPLLKECDILFPSLYVFYQQGSEDKAGNISYAQDNMMECLKLGVMINKPVLPYVWNRYHNSNKKIGLELIPINDFTAYIKAILNTSYLDEKAAGIVWWGADKYFYRVKSKALTNEFTHSNNKNFNDYDDYLTVEYGTQILKAINGK
;
A
#
# COMPACT_ATOMS: atom_id res chain seq x y z
N MET A 1 -22.18 -26.27 49.81
CA MET A 1 -22.05 -27.19 48.65
C MET A 1 -20.58 -27.29 48.30
N LYS A 2 -19.89 -28.38 48.68
CA LYS A 2 -18.45 -28.57 48.42
C LYS A 2 -18.27 -29.05 46.99
N ILE A 3 -17.86 -28.14 46.10
CA ILE A 3 -17.41 -28.50 44.75
C ILE A 3 -16.15 -29.37 44.92
N SER A 4 -16.12 -30.54 44.29
CA SER A 4 -15.01 -31.47 44.45
C SER A 4 -13.70 -30.86 43.92
N LYS A 5 -12.57 -31.18 44.56
CA LYS A 5 -11.23 -30.71 44.17
C LYS A 5 -10.94 -30.95 42.67
N ASN A 6 -11.51 -32.01 42.11
CA ASN A 6 -11.36 -32.37 40.70
C ASN A 6 -12.10 -31.42 39.76
N ILE A 7 -13.27 -30.88 40.16
CA ILE A 7 -14.01 -29.88 39.37
C ILE A 7 -13.31 -28.53 39.41
N GLN A 8 -12.73 -28.15 40.56
CA GLN A 8 -11.90 -26.93 40.64
C GLN A 8 -10.65 -27.03 39.77
N GLN A 9 -9.97 -28.18 39.72
CA GLN A 9 -8.83 -28.39 38.83
C GLN A 9 -9.22 -28.42 37.35
N LEU A 10 -10.38 -28.99 37.01
CA LEU A 10 -10.89 -29.01 35.64
C LEU A 10 -11.29 -27.60 35.16
N LEU A 11 -11.93 -26.80 36.02
CA LEU A 11 -12.25 -25.40 35.74
C LEU A 11 -10.99 -24.53 35.65
N LEU A 12 -9.96 -24.79 36.47
CA LEU A 12 -8.66 -24.11 36.33
C LEU A 12 -7.95 -24.50 35.04
N LEU A 13 -8.02 -25.77 34.60
CA LEU A 13 -7.47 -26.21 33.33
C LEU A 13 -8.21 -25.59 32.14
N ILE A 14 -9.54 -25.51 32.20
CA ILE A 14 -10.34 -24.84 31.17
C ILE A 14 -10.04 -23.34 31.15
N PHE A 15 -9.88 -22.69 32.32
CA PHE A 15 -9.51 -21.27 32.38
C PHE A 15 -8.09 -21.03 31.84
N VAL A 16 -7.13 -21.91 32.14
CA VAL A 16 -5.75 -21.85 31.61
C VAL A 16 -5.69 -22.19 30.12
N LEU A 17 -6.58 -23.04 29.60
CA LEU A 17 -6.74 -23.33 28.17
C LEU A 17 -7.42 -22.19 27.40
N PHE A 18 -8.15 -21.29 28.08
CA PHE A 18 -8.67 -20.05 27.50
C PHE A 18 -7.78 -18.82 27.73
N THR A 19 -6.80 -18.89 28.65
CA THR A 19 -5.78 -17.86 28.85
C THR A 19 -4.41 -18.26 28.31
N SER A 20 -4.31 -19.35 27.54
CA SER A 20 -3.09 -19.71 26.84
C SER A 20 -2.83 -18.70 25.73
N SER A 21 -2.14 -17.63 26.12
CA SER A 21 -1.25 -16.83 25.28
C SER A 21 -1.77 -16.65 23.85
N LYS A 22 -2.61 -15.63 23.65
CA LYS A 22 -2.36 -14.76 22.50
C LYS A 22 -0.94 -14.22 22.70
N LEU A 23 0.07 -15.01 22.31
CA LEU A 23 1.33 -14.43 21.86
C LEU A 23 0.85 -13.39 20.85
N VAL A 24 1.05 -12.12 21.19
CA VAL A 24 0.91 -11.03 20.24
C VAL A 24 1.71 -11.52 19.03
N ALA A 25 1.02 -11.91 17.96
CA ALA A 25 1.69 -12.25 16.73
C ALA A 25 2.39 -10.95 16.36
N GLN A 26 3.70 -10.88 16.62
CA GLN A 26 4.50 -9.77 16.18
C GLN A 26 4.35 -9.80 14.67
N THR A 27 3.52 -8.89 14.15
CA THR A 27 3.34 -8.78 12.71
C THR A 27 4.74 -8.57 12.16
N ASN A 28 5.21 -9.50 11.32
CA ASN A 28 6.53 -9.41 10.72
C ASN A 28 6.43 -8.36 9.59
N GLN A 29 6.27 -7.10 10.02
CA GLN A 29 6.17 -5.94 9.18
C GLN A 29 7.40 -5.86 8.30
N LYS A 30 7.21 -5.68 7.00
CA LYS A 30 8.30 -5.64 6.02
C LYS A 30 8.26 -4.38 5.20
N LEU A 31 9.44 -3.94 4.77
CA LEU A 31 9.56 -2.98 3.69
C LEU A 31 9.51 -3.74 2.37
N TYR A 32 8.73 -3.21 1.43
CA TYR A 32 8.66 -3.69 0.06
C TYR A 32 9.05 -2.57 -0.90
N ASN A 33 9.76 -2.94 -1.95
CA ASN A 33 10.15 -2.05 -3.03
C ASN A 33 9.01 -1.85 -4.02
N GLY A 34 8.55 -0.62 -4.18
CA GLY A 34 7.75 -0.15 -5.31
C GLY A 34 8.44 0.97 -6.10
N LEU A 35 9.73 1.26 -5.83
CA LEU A 35 10.49 2.29 -6.52
C LEU A 35 10.83 1.85 -7.95
N THR A 36 10.81 2.81 -8.88
CA THR A 36 11.24 2.58 -10.26
C THR A 36 12.72 2.89 -10.46
N ASP A 37 13.37 2.22 -11.42
CA ASP A 37 14.70 2.58 -11.92
C ASP A 37 15.83 2.61 -10.86
N LEU A 38 15.92 1.63 -9.94
CA LEU A 38 16.99 1.60 -8.92
C LEU A 38 18.41 1.59 -9.51
N ASP A 39 19.30 2.43 -8.95
CA ASP A 39 20.74 2.38 -9.24
C ASP A 39 21.50 1.45 -8.30
N SER A 40 22.81 1.28 -8.56
CA SER A 40 23.64 0.27 -7.91
C SER A 40 23.69 0.35 -6.37
N LYS A 41 23.73 1.55 -5.76
CA LYS A 41 23.78 1.66 -4.29
C LYS A 41 22.42 1.33 -3.69
N SER A 42 21.33 1.86 -4.27
CA SER A 42 19.98 1.49 -3.86
C SER A 42 19.74 -0.01 -4.02
N ALA A 43 20.04 -0.59 -5.17
CA ALA A 43 19.90 -2.03 -5.39
C ALA A 43 20.69 -2.85 -4.35
N SER A 44 21.90 -2.41 -3.99
CA SER A 44 22.72 -3.04 -2.94
C SER A 44 22.07 -2.91 -1.56
N PHE A 45 21.54 -1.74 -1.21
CA PHE A 45 20.80 -1.51 0.03
C PHE A 45 19.57 -2.43 0.13
N PHE A 46 18.79 -2.55 -0.95
CA PHE A 46 17.60 -3.40 -0.98
C PHE A 46 17.96 -4.88 -0.81
N LYS A 47 19.01 -5.33 -1.50
CA LYS A 47 19.54 -6.69 -1.36
C LYS A 47 20.05 -6.97 0.06
N ALA A 48 20.84 -6.07 0.62
CA ALA A 48 21.42 -6.23 1.97
C ALA A 48 20.34 -6.31 3.06
N ASN A 49 19.20 -5.66 2.86
CA ASN A 49 18.09 -5.65 3.81
C ASN A 49 16.96 -6.63 3.47
N ASN A 50 17.16 -7.53 2.49
CA ASN A 50 16.15 -8.51 2.05
C ASN A 50 14.79 -7.87 1.68
N ILE A 51 14.83 -6.67 1.08
CA ILE A 51 13.63 -5.94 0.67
C ILE A 51 13.09 -6.55 -0.62
N ASN A 52 11.90 -7.14 -0.54
CA ASN A 52 11.24 -7.77 -1.70
C ASN A 52 10.50 -6.74 -2.55
N VAL A 53 10.34 -7.05 -3.84
CA VAL A 53 9.62 -6.18 -4.79
C VAL A 53 8.12 -6.47 -4.75
N VAL A 54 7.32 -5.40 -4.81
CA VAL A 54 5.92 -5.44 -5.24
C VAL A 54 5.89 -4.91 -6.67
N THR A 55 5.50 -5.76 -7.62
CA THR A 55 5.40 -5.35 -9.02
C THR A 55 4.11 -4.56 -9.23
N THR A 56 4.24 -3.25 -9.45
CA THR A 56 3.11 -2.42 -9.91
C THR A 56 2.93 -2.61 -11.41
N VAL A 57 1.79 -3.17 -11.82
CA VAL A 57 1.45 -3.41 -13.22
C VAL A 57 0.53 -2.29 -13.69
N ASP A 58 1.07 -1.38 -14.49
CA ASP A 58 0.35 -0.23 -15.05
C ASP A 58 -0.77 -0.65 -16.02
N SER A 59 -1.89 0.07 -15.98
CA SER A 59 -3.04 -0.19 -16.86
C SER A 59 -2.72 -0.24 -18.35
N ARG A 60 -1.66 0.40 -18.84
CA ARG A 60 -1.20 0.30 -20.23
C ARG A 60 -0.95 -1.14 -20.69
N TYR A 61 -0.74 -2.07 -19.76
CA TYR A 61 -0.51 -3.49 -20.03
C TYR A 61 -1.76 -4.37 -20.01
N PHE A 62 -2.94 -3.83 -19.71
CA PHE A 62 -4.19 -4.61 -19.70
C PHE A 62 -5.45 -3.81 -20.07
N ALA A 63 -5.39 -2.50 -20.09
CA ALA A 63 -6.44 -1.56 -20.47
C ALA A 63 -5.76 -0.30 -21.07
N PRO A 64 -5.16 -0.41 -22.27
CA PRO A 64 -4.33 0.66 -22.85
C PRO A 64 -5.12 1.93 -23.19
N ASN A 65 -6.44 1.81 -23.35
CA ASN A 65 -7.34 2.95 -23.32
C ASN A 65 -7.86 3.12 -21.88
N PRO A 66 -7.58 4.25 -21.19
CA PRO A 66 -8.01 4.47 -19.80
C PRO A 66 -9.52 4.37 -19.57
N ASN A 67 -10.33 4.57 -20.63
CA ASN A 67 -11.79 4.45 -20.62
C ASN A 67 -12.29 3.24 -21.41
N GLY A 68 -11.37 2.38 -21.87
CA GLY A 68 -11.67 1.18 -22.64
C GLY A 68 -11.89 -0.05 -21.76
N ASN A 69 -12.22 -1.15 -22.44
CA ASN A 69 -12.33 -2.47 -21.81
C ASN A 69 -10.94 -3.10 -21.63
N ILE A 70 -10.91 -4.12 -20.78
CA ILE A 70 -9.73 -4.97 -20.57
C ILE A 70 -9.36 -5.70 -21.86
N ASP A 71 -8.09 -5.68 -22.23
CA ASP A 71 -7.49 -6.54 -23.24
C ASP A 71 -6.75 -7.70 -22.53
N PHE A 72 -7.47 -8.82 -22.37
CA PHE A 72 -6.92 -10.03 -21.74
C PHE A 72 -5.77 -10.65 -22.52
N ASN A 73 -5.72 -10.47 -23.83
CA ASN A 73 -4.64 -11.00 -24.66
C ASN A 73 -3.36 -10.18 -24.47
N LEU A 74 -3.48 -8.86 -24.44
CA LEU A 74 -2.39 -7.97 -24.07
C LEU A 74 -1.89 -8.32 -22.67
N PHE A 75 -2.81 -8.42 -21.70
CA PHE A 75 -2.43 -8.70 -20.32
C PHE A 75 -1.70 -10.04 -20.19
N ALA A 76 -2.22 -11.11 -20.81
CA ALA A 76 -1.56 -12.41 -20.83
C ALA A 76 -0.13 -12.36 -21.38
N LYS A 77 0.09 -11.58 -22.45
CA LYS A 77 1.43 -11.37 -23.03
C LYS A 77 2.33 -10.57 -22.09
N SER A 78 1.81 -9.47 -21.54
CA SER A 78 2.57 -8.57 -20.66
C SER A 78 2.96 -9.22 -19.34
N LEU A 79 2.16 -10.16 -18.80
CA LEU A 79 2.51 -10.90 -17.59
C LEU A 79 3.86 -11.61 -17.69
N ASN A 80 4.29 -12.02 -18.89
CA ASN A 80 5.58 -12.70 -19.08
C ASN A 80 6.79 -11.79 -18.82
N ILE A 81 6.62 -10.46 -18.82
CA ILE A 81 7.68 -9.49 -18.54
C ILE A 81 8.16 -9.64 -17.09
N TRP A 82 7.24 -9.83 -16.14
CA TRP A 82 7.55 -9.90 -14.71
C TRP A 82 7.41 -11.30 -14.13
N PHE A 83 6.50 -12.09 -14.68
CA PHE A 83 6.16 -13.43 -14.23
C PHE A 83 6.23 -14.38 -15.43
N PRO A 84 7.42 -14.84 -15.84
CA PRO A 84 7.62 -15.51 -17.13
C PRO A 84 6.93 -16.88 -17.26
N ASN A 85 6.52 -17.51 -16.14
CA ASN A 85 5.80 -18.78 -16.19
C ASN A 85 4.71 -18.86 -15.13
N SER A 86 3.83 -19.86 -15.23
CA SER A 86 2.69 -20.05 -14.31
C SER A 86 3.11 -20.29 -12.86
N ALA A 87 4.31 -20.82 -12.62
CA ALA A 87 4.83 -21.10 -11.30
C ALA A 87 5.51 -19.90 -10.62
N SER A 88 5.68 -18.77 -11.35
CA SER A 88 6.26 -17.54 -10.82
C SER A 88 5.61 -17.13 -9.51
N LYS A 89 6.43 -16.74 -8.54
CA LYS A 89 6.02 -16.26 -7.21
C LYS A 89 6.27 -14.76 -7.13
N GLY A 90 5.53 -14.08 -6.28
CA GLY A 90 5.74 -12.66 -6.04
C GLY A 90 4.50 -11.98 -5.48
N ILE A 91 4.58 -10.66 -5.41
CA ILE A 91 3.45 -9.80 -5.05
C ILE A 91 3.29 -8.78 -6.17
N ALA A 92 2.06 -8.55 -6.60
CA ALA A 92 1.74 -7.60 -7.65
C ALA A 92 0.51 -6.76 -7.30
N ALA A 93 0.61 -5.47 -7.60
CA ALA A 93 -0.50 -4.53 -7.54
C ALA A 93 -0.89 -4.14 -8.98
N LEU A 94 -2.15 -4.35 -9.34
CA LEU A 94 -2.72 -3.84 -10.58
C LEU A 94 -3.04 -2.36 -10.39
N ASP A 95 -2.47 -1.53 -11.26
CA ASP A 95 -2.59 -0.09 -11.19
C ASP A 95 -3.51 0.42 -12.30
N TRP A 96 -4.78 0.61 -11.95
CA TRP A 96 -5.83 1.02 -12.88
C TRP A 96 -6.53 2.29 -12.39
N GLU A 97 -6.01 3.45 -12.76
CA GLU A 97 -6.49 4.76 -12.25
C GLU A 97 -7.37 5.54 -13.24
N GLY A 98 -7.85 4.86 -14.29
CA GLY A 98 -8.67 5.47 -15.35
C GLY A 98 -10.14 5.74 -14.94
N GLY A 99 -11.00 5.98 -15.93
CA GLY A 99 -12.42 6.27 -15.72
C GLY A 99 -13.16 5.18 -14.93
N SER A 100 -12.72 3.92 -15.03
CA SER A 100 -13.28 2.81 -14.26
C SER A 100 -13.04 2.94 -12.74
N LEU A 101 -11.91 3.49 -12.29
CA LEU A 101 -11.67 3.76 -10.86
C LEU A 101 -12.62 4.86 -10.36
N GLN A 102 -12.79 5.91 -11.16
CA GLN A 102 -13.72 7.00 -10.86
C GLN A 102 -15.16 6.48 -10.77
N ALA A 103 -15.56 5.54 -11.64
CA ALA A 103 -16.88 4.90 -11.57
C ALA A 103 -17.08 4.09 -10.28
N LEU A 104 -16.04 3.38 -9.81
CA LEU A 104 -16.08 2.65 -8.54
C LEU A 104 -16.22 3.60 -7.33
N HIS A 105 -15.56 4.75 -7.37
CA HIS A 105 -15.51 5.70 -6.26
C HIS A 105 -16.73 6.64 -6.22
N ASN A 106 -17.12 7.21 -7.35
CA ASN A 106 -18.03 8.37 -7.38
C ASN A 106 -19.50 8.00 -7.63
N SER A 107 -19.78 6.80 -8.15
CA SER A 107 -21.09 6.48 -8.71
C SER A 107 -21.69 5.17 -8.17
N PRO A 108 -21.71 4.93 -6.83
CA PRO A 108 -22.17 3.67 -6.26
C PRO A 108 -23.59 3.33 -6.74
N ASN A 109 -23.84 2.03 -6.96
CA ASN A 109 -25.12 1.47 -7.43
C ASN A 109 -25.57 1.85 -8.86
N THR A 110 -24.79 2.63 -9.60
CA THR A 110 -25.07 2.90 -11.03
C THR A 110 -24.64 1.74 -11.93
N ASN A 111 -25.10 1.73 -13.20
CA ASN A 111 -24.63 0.76 -14.19
C ASN A 111 -23.12 0.91 -14.47
N SER A 112 -22.60 2.14 -14.44
CA SER A 112 -21.17 2.41 -14.58
C SER A 112 -20.36 1.75 -13.45
N PHE A 113 -20.83 1.87 -12.21
CA PHE A 113 -20.23 1.19 -11.06
C PHE A 113 -20.28 -0.33 -11.19
N LYS A 114 -21.44 -0.91 -11.52
CA LYS A 114 -21.58 -2.38 -11.68
C LYS A 114 -20.65 -2.91 -12.77
N ASN A 115 -20.55 -2.19 -13.88
CA ASN A 115 -19.66 -2.56 -14.98
C ASN A 115 -18.19 -2.46 -14.58
N ALA A 116 -17.79 -1.37 -13.92
CA ALA A 116 -16.42 -1.21 -13.42
C ALA A 116 -16.06 -2.30 -12.39
N LEU A 117 -16.95 -2.57 -11.43
CA LEU A 117 -16.77 -3.61 -10.42
C LEU A 117 -16.58 -4.99 -11.06
N ASN A 118 -17.42 -5.33 -12.04
CA ASN A 118 -17.29 -6.59 -12.77
C ASN A 118 -15.95 -6.67 -13.53
N GLN A 119 -15.53 -5.59 -14.21
CA GLN A 119 -14.25 -5.57 -14.90
C GLN A 119 -13.06 -5.79 -13.96
N TYR A 120 -13.02 -5.10 -12.82
CA TYR A 120 -11.96 -5.31 -11.83
C TYR A 120 -11.96 -6.75 -11.30
N ILE A 121 -13.13 -7.31 -10.97
CA ILE A 121 -13.24 -8.70 -10.51
C ILE A 121 -12.75 -9.68 -11.59
N GLN A 122 -13.10 -9.46 -12.86
CA GLN A 122 -12.67 -10.31 -13.96
C GLN A 122 -11.15 -10.24 -14.18
N LEU A 123 -10.57 -9.04 -14.13
CA LEU A 123 -9.14 -8.84 -14.33
C LEU A 123 -8.31 -9.54 -13.24
N ILE A 124 -8.65 -9.37 -11.96
CA ILE A 124 -7.89 -10.01 -10.88
C ILE A 124 -8.07 -11.53 -10.86
N LYS A 125 -9.27 -12.04 -11.18
CA LYS A 125 -9.49 -13.49 -11.37
C LYS A 125 -8.64 -14.04 -12.50
N PHE A 126 -8.55 -13.31 -13.62
CA PHE A 126 -7.71 -13.69 -14.73
C PHE A 126 -6.22 -13.67 -14.35
N ALA A 127 -5.74 -12.63 -13.67
CA ALA A 127 -4.37 -12.54 -13.17
C ALA A 127 -4.00 -13.75 -12.29
N LYS A 128 -4.87 -14.09 -11.32
CA LYS A 128 -4.69 -15.23 -10.42
C LYS A 128 -4.74 -16.56 -11.16
N LYS A 129 -5.62 -16.72 -12.15
CA LYS A 129 -5.65 -17.93 -12.99
C LYS A 129 -4.34 -18.10 -13.77
N MET A 130 -3.81 -17.02 -14.32
CA MET A 130 -2.58 -17.05 -15.11
C MET A 130 -1.33 -17.24 -14.24
N ARG A 131 -1.32 -16.69 -13.02
CA ARG A 131 -0.20 -16.71 -12.07
C ARG A 131 -0.70 -17.01 -10.64
N PRO A 132 -1.07 -18.28 -10.35
CA PRO A 132 -1.69 -18.65 -9.08
C PRO A 132 -0.78 -18.50 -7.85
N ASN A 133 0.54 -18.46 -8.06
CA ASN A 133 1.52 -18.31 -6.98
C ASN A 133 1.94 -16.86 -6.73
N VAL A 134 1.47 -15.91 -7.54
CA VAL A 134 1.62 -14.47 -7.29
C VAL A 134 0.45 -14.01 -6.43
N LYS A 135 0.72 -13.16 -5.44
CA LYS A 135 -0.31 -12.51 -4.62
C LYS A 135 -0.74 -11.21 -5.26
N TRP A 136 -2.03 -11.09 -5.55
CA TRP A 136 -2.58 -9.97 -6.32
C TRP A 136 -3.45 -9.03 -5.48
N GLY A 137 -3.47 -7.77 -5.86
CA GLY A 137 -4.41 -6.77 -5.39
C GLY A 137 -4.42 -5.56 -6.32
N TYR A 138 -5.15 -4.52 -5.95
CA TYR A 138 -5.21 -3.27 -6.71
C TYR A 138 -4.54 -2.15 -5.93
N TYR A 139 -3.66 -1.41 -6.59
CA TYR A 139 -3.13 -0.17 -6.04
C TYR A 139 -4.27 0.83 -5.77
N SER A 140 -4.14 1.59 -4.68
CA SER A 140 -5.13 2.59 -4.21
C SER A 140 -6.48 2.01 -3.77
N ILE A 141 -6.57 0.69 -3.55
CA ILE A 141 -7.79 -0.01 -3.11
C ILE A 141 -7.47 -0.88 -1.87
N PRO A 142 -8.21 -0.74 -0.75
CA PRO A 142 -9.37 0.12 -0.50
C PRO A 142 -9.09 1.62 -0.63
N PHE A 143 -10.14 2.40 -0.85
CA PHE A 143 -10.04 3.84 -1.06
C PHE A 143 -9.67 4.56 0.24
N THR A 144 -8.80 5.56 0.12
CA THR A 144 -8.42 6.45 1.21
C THR A 144 -8.94 7.87 0.96
N THR A 145 -9.08 8.67 2.01
CA THR A 145 -9.53 10.06 1.90
C THR A 145 -8.90 10.95 2.96
N TYR A 146 -8.53 12.16 2.56
CA TYR A 146 -7.96 13.16 3.45
C TYR A 146 -9.03 14.05 4.12
N TRP A 147 -10.11 14.40 3.42
CA TRP A 147 -11.09 15.36 3.96
C TRP A 147 -12.39 14.72 4.46
N GLY A 148 -12.78 13.57 3.90
CA GLY A 148 -14.10 12.96 4.15
C GLY A 148 -14.02 11.65 4.91
N ARG A 149 -13.35 11.63 6.06
CA ARG A 149 -13.15 10.41 6.88
C ARG A 149 -14.39 10.09 7.72
N ASP A 150 -15.52 9.90 7.05
CA ASP A 150 -16.84 9.68 7.64
C ASP A 150 -17.46 8.34 7.22
N SER A 151 -18.70 8.09 7.68
CA SER A 151 -19.44 6.87 7.34
C SER A 151 -19.78 6.74 5.86
N LYS A 152 -19.86 7.85 5.12
CA LYS A 152 -20.12 7.82 3.67
C LYS A 152 -18.92 7.24 2.95
N TRP A 153 -17.71 7.67 3.30
CA TRP A 153 -16.48 7.06 2.77
C TRP A 153 -16.34 5.58 3.15
N GLN A 154 -16.62 5.22 4.41
CA GLN A 154 -16.64 3.82 4.83
C GLN A 154 -17.62 3.00 3.98
N GLN A 155 -18.83 3.52 3.72
CA GLN A 155 -19.80 2.87 2.85
C GLN A 155 -19.31 2.70 1.40
N LEU A 156 -18.50 3.63 0.86
CA LEU A 156 -17.89 3.45 -0.46
C LEU A 156 -16.98 2.21 -0.48
N ASN A 157 -16.17 2.02 0.56
CA ASN A 157 -15.35 0.83 0.71
C ASN A 157 -16.19 -0.45 0.92
N GLN A 158 -17.29 -0.37 1.66
CA GLN A 158 -18.23 -1.49 1.80
C GLN A 158 -18.84 -1.89 0.45
N ASN A 159 -19.17 -0.93 -0.42
CA ASN A 159 -19.77 -1.22 -1.73
C ASN A 159 -18.84 -2.05 -2.65
N ILE A 160 -17.52 -1.93 -2.48
CA ILE A 160 -16.53 -2.68 -3.26
C ILE A 160 -16.04 -3.97 -2.56
N LEU A 161 -16.64 -4.37 -1.44
CA LEU A 161 -16.33 -5.65 -0.77
C LEU A 161 -16.27 -6.87 -1.70
N PRO A 162 -17.16 -7.03 -2.70
CA PRO A 162 -17.06 -8.12 -3.66
C PRO A 162 -15.72 -8.16 -4.40
N LEU A 163 -15.14 -7.01 -4.72
CA LEU A 163 -13.80 -6.92 -5.30
C LEU A 163 -12.72 -7.24 -4.27
N LEU A 164 -12.80 -6.65 -3.07
CA LEU A 164 -11.78 -6.84 -2.03
C LEU A 164 -11.60 -8.32 -1.67
N LYS A 165 -12.68 -9.11 -1.67
CA LYS A 165 -12.65 -10.57 -1.41
C LYS A 165 -11.82 -11.36 -2.43
N GLU A 166 -11.73 -10.86 -3.67
CA GLU A 166 -10.98 -11.51 -4.75
C GLU A 166 -9.47 -11.23 -4.67
N CYS A 167 -9.09 -10.12 -4.01
CA CYS A 167 -7.70 -9.78 -3.72
C CYS A 167 -7.05 -10.79 -2.75
N ASP A 168 -5.74 -10.95 -2.87
CA ASP A 168 -4.91 -11.65 -1.89
C ASP A 168 -4.32 -10.68 -0.85
N ILE A 169 -4.11 -9.41 -1.24
CA ILE A 169 -3.55 -8.33 -0.42
C ILE A 169 -4.30 -7.02 -0.75
N LEU A 170 -4.49 -6.17 0.26
CA LEU A 170 -5.08 -4.84 0.13
C LEU A 170 -3.96 -3.78 0.04
N PHE A 171 -4.00 -2.88 -0.96
CA PHE A 171 -2.96 -1.87 -1.20
C PHE A 171 -3.51 -0.44 -1.20
N PRO A 172 -3.99 0.08 -0.05
CA PRO A 172 -4.43 1.46 0.03
C PRO A 172 -3.26 2.43 -0.21
N SER A 173 -3.54 3.58 -0.83
CA SER A 173 -2.53 4.64 -0.99
C SER A 173 -2.60 5.62 0.19
N LEU A 174 -1.46 5.85 0.85
CA LEU A 174 -1.29 6.76 1.98
C LEU A 174 -0.20 7.79 1.68
N TYR A 175 -0.32 8.44 0.52
CA TYR A 175 0.56 9.54 0.16
C TYR A 175 0.19 10.80 0.96
N VAL A 176 1.20 11.58 1.33
CA VAL A 176 1.02 12.81 2.09
C VAL A 176 0.80 13.97 1.13
N PHE A 177 -0.21 14.81 1.37
CA PHE A 177 -0.57 15.90 0.47
C PHE A 177 -0.07 17.27 0.95
N TYR A 178 0.09 17.45 2.27
CA TYR A 178 0.29 18.76 2.89
C TYR A 178 1.38 18.70 3.94
N GLN A 179 2.01 19.84 4.21
CA GLN A 179 3.00 19.95 5.26
C GLN A 179 2.35 19.73 6.63
N GLN A 180 3.10 19.13 7.55
CA GLN A 180 2.60 18.93 8.91
C GLN A 180 2.22 20.28 9.55
N GLY A 181 0.99 20.38 10.03
CA GLY A 181 0.46 21.59 10.69
C GLY A 181 0.00 22.71 9.75
N SER A 182 0.05 22.54 8.42
CA SER A 182 -0.36 23.59 7.48
C SER A 182 -1.87 23.68 7.22
N GLU A 183 -2.68 22.77 7.77
CA GLU A 183 -4.12 22.71 7.50
C GLU A 183 -4.96 22.48 8.76
N ASP A 184 -6.07 23.22 8.84
CA ASP A 184 -6.83 23.46 10.07
C ASP A 184 -7.65 22.26 10.60
N LYS A 185 -7.73 21.11 9.91
CA LYS A 185 -8.71 20.06 10.30
C LYS A 185 -8.27 18.60 10.26
N ALA A 186 -7.17 18.23 9.60
CA ALA A 186 -6.78 16.83 9.51
C ALA A 186 -5.25 16.72 9.41
N GLY A 187 -4.55 16.68 10.54
CA GLY A 187 -3.09 16.46 10.49
C GLY A 187 -2.74 15.14 9.80
N ASN A 188 -1.60 15.09 9.11
CA ASN A 188 -1.16 13.90 8.34
C ASN A 188 -1.21 12.60 9.17
N ILE A 189 -0.82 12.67 10.45
CA ILE A 189 -0.89 11.52 11.37
C ILE A 189 -2.31 10.98 11.52
N SER A 190 -3.31 11.85 11.75
CA SER A 190 -4.71 11.42 11.85
C SER A 190 -5.22 10.86 10.52
N TYR A 191 -4.81 11.45 9.39
CA TYR A 191 -5.11 10.92 8.06
C TYR A 191 -4.59 9.48 7.90
N ALA A 192 -3.33 9.21 8.26
CA ALA A 192 -2.77 7.86 8.22
C ALA A 192 -3.53 6.89 9.13
N GLN A 193 -3.77 7.27 10.39
CA GLN A 193 -4.39 6.41 11.39
C GLN A 193 -5.83 6.04 11.03
N ASP A 194 -6.64 7.02 10.64
CA ASP A 194 -8.06 6.80 10.31
C ASP A 194 -8.21 5.94 9.04
N ASN A 195 -7.37 6.18 8.02
CA ASN A 195 -7.39 5.37 6.80
C ASN A 195 -6.87 3.95 7.04
N MET A 196 -5.80 3.80 7.82
CA MET A 196 -5.32 2.47 8.23
C MET A 196 -6.35 1.72 9.06
N MET A 197 -7.03 2.40 9.98
CA MET A 197 -8.08 1.79 10.82
C MET A 197 -9.20 1.19 9.95
N GLU A 198 -9.69 1.92 8.95
CA GLU A 198 -10.69 1.39 8.03
C GLU A 198 -10.16 0.24 7.16
N CYS A 199 -8.95 0.37 6.62
CA CYS A 199 -8.34 -0.67 5.81
C CYS A 199 -8.12 -1.97 6.62
N LEU A 200 -7.71 -1.87 7.88
CA LEU A 200 -7.53 -3.00 8.78
C LEU A 200 -8.88 -3.63 9.17
N LYS A 201 -9.94 -2.84 9.40
CA LYS A 201 -11.30 -3.36 9.61
C LYS A 201 -11.75 -4.22 8.42
N LEU A 202 -11.58 -3.71 7.21
CA LEU A 202 -11.86 -4.45 5.98
C LEU A 202 -10.99 -5.70 5.90
N GLY A 203 -9.66 -5.55 6.07
CA GLY A 203 -8.71 -6.64 6.04
C GLY A 203 -9.07 -7.79 6.99
N VAL A 204 -9.41 -7.49 8.25
CA VAL A 204 -9.89 -8.47 9.22
C VAL A 204 -11.19 -9.12 8.76
N MET A 205 -12.16 -8.33 8.29
CA MET A 205 -13.46 -8.83 7.83
C MET A 205 -13.35 -9.88 6.71
N ILE A 206 -12.39 -9.73 5.81
CA ILE A 206 -12.19 -10.64 4.67
C ILE A 206 -10.92 -11.49 4.77
N ASN A 207 -10.26 -11.48 5.94
CA ASN A 207 -9.01 -12.18 6.23
C ASN A 207 -7.90 -11.92 5.19
N LYS A 208 -7.60 -10.65 4.93
CA LYS A 208 -6.56 -10.19 3.99
C LYS A 208 -5.58 -9.24 4.66
N PRO A 209 -4.27 -9.38 4.41
CA PRO A 209 -3.28 -8.43 4.89
C PRO A 209 -3.43 -7.07 4.19
N VAL A 210 -3.08 -6.01 4.91
CA VAL A 210 -3.03 -4.63 4.40
C VAL A 210 -1.58 -4.21 4.23
N LEU A 211 -1.22 -3.79 3.02
CA LEU A 211 0.12 -3.34 2.66
C LEU A 211 0.04 -1.95 1.99
N PRO A 212 0.00 -0.86 2.78
CA PRO A 212 -0.17 0.48 2.25
C PRO A 212 1.00 0.94 1.39
N TYR A 213 0.69 1.69 0.33
CA TYR A 213 1.65 2.44 -0.46
C TYR A 213 1.96 3.78 0.20
N VAL A 214 3.24 4.11 0.31
CA VAL A 214 3.73 5.41 0.81
C VAL A 214 4.72 6.02 -0.16
N TRP A 215 4.86 7.33 -0.11
CA TRP A 215 5.82 8.08 -0.92
C TRP A 215 6.49 9.14 -0.04
N ASN A 216 7.80 9.26 -0.17
CA ASN A 216 8.64 10.22 0.56
C ASN A 216 8.53 11.67 0.05
N ARG A 217 7.67 11.91 -0.94
CA ARG A 217 7.37 13.24 -1.47
C ARG A 217 5.92 13.60 -1.26
N TYR A 218 5.64 14.90 -1.14
CA TYR A 218 4.25 15.36 -1.17
C TYR A 218 3.61 15.01 -2.51
N HIS A 219 2.36 14.58 -2.44
CA HIS A 219 1.62 14.17 -3.62
C HIS A 219 1.57 15.28 -4.66
N ASN A 220 1.76 14.93 -5.93
CA ASN A 220 1.84 15.87 -7.05
C ASN A 220 0.52 16.61 -7.34
N SER A 221 -0.60 16.20 -6.74
CA SER A 221 -1.85 16.98 -6.80
C SER A 221 -1.79 18.28 -6.00
N ASN A 222 -0.86 18.41 -5.04
CA ASN A 222 -0.64 19.68 -4.36
C ASN A 222 0.14 20.63 -5.27
N LYS A 223 -0.52 21.70 -5.72
CA LYS A 223 0.08 22.68 -6.66
C LYS A 223 1.18 23.55 -6.05
N LYS A 224 1.30 23.60 -4.72
CA LYS A 224 2.27 24.46 -4.03
C LYS A 224 3.58 23.74 -3.76
N ILE A 225 3.49 22.56 -3.14
CA ILE A 225 4.64 21.79 -2.63
C ILE A 225 4.71 20.37 -3.20
N GLY A 226 3.87 20.03 -4.18
CA GLY A 226 3.87 18.70 -4.78
C GLY A 226 5.24 18.34 -5.33
N LEU A 227 5.63 17.09 -5.11
CA LEU A 227 6.96 16.53 -5.41
C LEU A 227 8.12 17.06 -4.55
N GLU A 228 7.90 18.00 -3.62
CA GLU A 228 8.94 18.30 -2.62
C GLU A 228 9.09 17.13 -1.64
N LEU A 229 10.31 16.92 -1.14
CA LEU A 229 10.57 15.93 -0.09
C LEU A 229 9.80 16.28 1.18
N ILE A 230 9.19 15.25 1.77
CA ILE A 230 8.66 15.36 3.13
C ILE A 230 9.86 15.38 4.07
N PRO A 231 9.98 16.34 5.02
CA PRO A 231 11.07 16.33 6.00
C PRO A 231 11.20 14.96 6.65
N ILE A 232 12.44 14.43 6.72
CA ILE A 232 12.66 13.02 7.05
C ILE A 232 12.08 12.62 8.41
N ASN A 233 12.07 13.53 9.38
CA ASN A 233 11.48 13.31 10.70
C ASN A 233 9.95 13.22 10.62
N ASP A 234 9.30 14.08 9.83
CA ASP A 234 7.86 14.07 9.61
C ASP A 234 7.43 12.79 8.87
N PHE A 235 8.19 12.41 7.84
CA PHE A 235 7.97 11.14 7.14
C PHE A 235 8.15 9.95 8.07
N THR A 236 9.18 9.93 8.91
CA THR A 236 9.41 8.85 9.88
C THR A 236 8.26 8.75 10.89
N ALA A 237 7.78 9.88 11.41
CA ALA A 237 6.63 9.92 12.31
C ALA A 237 5.36 9.41 11.63
N TYR A 238 5.14 9.80 10.37
CA TYR A 238 4.03 9.34 9.56
C TYR A 238 4.07 7.81 9.32
N ILE A 239 5.23 7.28 8.96
CA ILE A 239 5.46 5.83 8.81
C ILE A 239 5.20 5.08 10.12
N LYS A 240 5.69 5.60 11.25
CA LYS A 240 5.42 5.02 12.58
C LYS A 240 3.92 5.02 12.90
N ALA A 241 3.18 6.07 12.53
CA ALA A 241 1.73 6.12 12.74
C ALA A 241 0.99 5.03 11.94
N ILE A 242 1.36 4.81 10.68
CA ILE A 242 0.81 3.72 9.86
C ILE A 242 1.10 2.37 10.50
N LEU A 243 2.37 2.08 10.82
CA LEU A 243 2.81 0.78 11.33
C LEU A 243 2.24 0.45 12.73
N ASN A 244 2.00 1.48 13.55
CA ASN A 244 1.47 1.32 14.91
C ASN A 244 -0.06 1.25 14.98
N THR A 245 -0.77 1.71 13.95
CA THR A 245 -2.23 1.58 13.91
C THR A 245 -2.61 0.11 13.91
N SER A 246 -3.53 -0.26 14.79
CA SER A 246 -3.99 -1.64 14.93
C SER A 246 -5.51 -1.74 15.08
N TYR A 247 -6.08 -2.84 14.61
CA TYR A 247 -7.49 -3.19 14.80
C TYR A 247 -7.60 -4.69 15.09
N LEU A 248 -8.19 -5.05 16.25
CA LEU A 248 -8.27 -6.44 16.72
C LEU A 248 -6.92 -7.17 16.67
N ASP A 249 -5.88 -6.52 17.20
CA ASP A 249 -4.47 -6.99 17.21
C ASP A 249 -3.79 -7.07 15.82
N GLU A 250 -4.53 -6.87 14.72
CA GLU A 250 -3.95 -6.80 13.37
C GLU A 250 -3.37 -5.41 13.08
N LYS A 251 -2.22 -5.40 12.40
CA LYS A 251 -1.52 -4.19 11.93
C LYS A 251 -1.27 -4.28 10.43
N ALA A 252 -0.72 -3.21 9.84
CA ALA A 252 -0.16 -3.30 8.51
C ALA A 252 0.81 -4.50 8.41
N ALA A 253 0.77 -5.25 7.32
CA ALA A 253 1.71 -6.34 7.04
C ALA A 253 3.12 -5.80 6.68
N GLY A 254 3.25 -4.49 6.52
CA GLY A 254 4.44 -3.83 6.05
C GLY A 254 4.08 -2.52 5.33
N ILE A 255 4.99 -2.07 4.46
CA ILE A 255 4.82 -0.87 3.63
C ILE A 255 5.36 -1.16 2.24
N VAL A 256 4.63 -0.73 1.21
CA VAL A 256 5.19 -0.57 -0.13
C VAL A 256 5.70 0.85 -0.29
N TRP A 257 7.02 1.01 -0.46
CA TRP A 257 7.60 2.31 -0.72
C TRP A 257 7.66 2.56 -2.22
N TRP A 258 6.85 3.50 -2.69
CA TRP A 258 6.79 3.91 -4.09
C TRP A 258 7.47 5.26 -4.29
N GLY A 259 7.96 5.46 -5.51
CA GLY A 259 8.65 6.67 -5.93
C GLY A 259 9.10 6.55 -7.38
N ALA A 260 9.15 7.70 -8.06
CA ALA A 260 9.51 7.81 -9.47
C ALA A 260 10.41 9.03 -9.71
N ASP A 261 11.32 9.30 -8.78
CA ASP A 261 12.13 10.52 -8.73
C ASP A 261 12.93 10.73 -10.02
N LYS A 262 13.55 9.67 -10.56
CA LYS A 262 14.25 9.73 -11.85
C LYS A 262 13.34 10.14 -12.99
N TYR A 263 12.10 9.64 -13.03
CA TYR A 263 11.13 10.08 -14.04
C TYR A 263 10.83 11.58 -13.88
N PHE A 264 10.49 12.02 -12.67
CA PHE A 264 10.17 13.42 -12.39
C PHE A 264 11.34 14.38 -12.66
N TYR A 265 12.57 13.93 -12.44
CA TYR A 265 13.77 14.67 -12.79
C TYR A 265 13.96 14.76 -14.31
N ARG A 266 13.81 13.65 -15.05
CA ARG A 266 13.91 13.64 -16.52
C ARG A 266 12.89 14.56 -17.18
N VAL A 267 11.67 14.63 -16.66
CA VAL A 267 10.63 15.55 -17.16
C VAL A 267 10.78 16.97 -16.57
N LYS A 268 11.89 17.26 -15.90
CA LYS A 268 12.28 18.58 -15.37
C LYS A 268 11.26 19.16 -14.40
N SER A 269 10.74 18.33 -13.49
CA SER A 269 9.93 18.82 -12.38
C SER A 269 10.71 19.85 -11.58
N LYS A 270 10.12 21.04 -11.38
CA LYS A 270 10.76 22.16 -10.68
C LYS A 270 11.26 21.78 -9.28
N ALA A 271 10.47 21.00 -8.53
CA ALA A 271 10.83 20.57 -7.18
C ALA A 271 12.15 19.79 -7.20
N LEU A 272 12.23 18.75 -8.04
CA LEU A 272 13.40 17.88 -8.11
C LEU A 272 14.61 18.57 -8.74
N THR A 273 14.42 19.40 -9.77
CA THR A 273 15.53 20.14 -10.38
C THR A 273 16.13 21.14 -9.39
N ASN A 274 15.28 21.89 -8.66
CA ASN A 274 15.75 22.85 -7.67
C ASN A 274 16.46 22.14 -6.52
N GLU A 275 15.85 21.09 -5.99
CA GLU A 275 16.41 20.26 -4.93
C GLU A 275 17.80 19.71 -5.31
N PHE A 276 17.93 19.14 -6.52
CA PHE A 276 19.21 18.62 -7.00
C PHE A 276 20.26 19.71 -7.22
N THR A 277 19.90 20.89 -7.76
CA THR A 277 20.83 22.01 -7.97
C THR A 277 21.45 22.51 -6.66
N HIS A 278 20.74 22.38 -5.53
CA HIS A 278 21.25 22.73 -4.21
C HIS A 278 21.88 21.54 -3.48
N SER A 279 21.98 20.37 -4.13
CA SER A 279 22.64 19.20 -3.57
C SER A 279 24.16 19.26 -3.82
N ASN A 280 24.95 18.62 -2.95
CA ASN A 280 26.40 18.47 -3.15
C ASN A 280 26.77 17.30 -4.09
N ASN A 281 25.80 16.70 -4.78
CA ASN A 281 26.00 15.51 -5.59
C ASN A 281 26.40 15.86 -7.03
N LYS A 282 27.27 15.04 -7.61
CA LYS A 282 27.82 15.26 -8.97
C LYS A 282 26.81 14.98 -10.07
N ASN A 283 25.86 14.08 -9.83
CA ASN A 283 24.80 13.71 -10.76
C ASN A 283 23.55 13.29 -9.98
N PHE A 284 22.41 13.31 -10.67
CA PHE A 284 21.12 13.02 -10.05
C PHE A 284 20.99 11.57 -9.56
N ASN A 285 21.66 10.63 -10.23
CA ASN A 285 21.62 9.22 -9.85
C ASN A 285 22.27 8.98 -8.47
N ASP A 286 23.41 9.61 -8.19
CA ASP A 286 24.05 9.58 -6.88
C ASP A 286 23.19 10.23 -5.79
N TYR A 287 22.49 11.31 -6.15
CA TYR A 287 21.57 12.00 -5.25
C TYR A 287 20.34 11.13 -4.91
N ASP A 288 19.73 10.52 -5.92
CA ASP A 288 18.59 9.60 -5.79
C ASP A 288 18.97 8.35 -4.97
N ASP A 289 20.17 7.79 -5.21
CA ASP A 289 20.72 6.69 -4.41
C ASP A 289 20.89 7.09 -2.93
N TYR A 290 21.42 8.29 -2.67
CA TYR A 290 21.56 8.83 -1.31
C TYR A 290 20.20 8.93 -0.61
N LEU A 291 19.21 9.58 -1.26
CA LEU A 291 17.87 9.71 -0.69
C LEU A 291 17.21 8.36 -0.46
N THR A 292 17.37 7.43 -1.40
CA THR A 292 16.79 6.09 -1.31
C THR A 292 17.35 5.32 -0.12
N VAL A 293 18.65 5.41 0.13
CA VAL A 293 19.26 4.80 1.32
C VAL A 293 18.83 5.51 2.60
N GLU A 294 18.77 6.84 2.59
CA GLU A 294 18.44 7.65 3.77
C GLU A 294 17.01 7.39 4.24
N TYR A 295 16.01 7.55 3.37
CA TYR A 295 14.61 7.32 3.69
C TYR A 295 14.32 5.83 3.94
N GLY A 296 14.91 4.92 3.15
CA GLY A 296 14.77 3.49 3.35
C GLY A 296 15.26 3.04 4.73
N THR A 297 16.38 3.62 5.19
CA THR A 297 16.91 3.36 6.54
C THR A 297 15.94 3.77 7.62
N GLN A 298 15.25 4.91 7.48
CA GLN A 298 14.27 5.34 8.46
C GLN A 298 13.01 4.46 8.49
N ILE A 299 12.54 4.00 7.33
CA ILE A 299 11.44 3.04 7.27
C ILE A 299 11.83 1.75 7.98
N LEU A 300 13.03 1.22 7.73
CA LEU A 300 13.52 0.01 8.42
C LEU A 300 13.67 0.23 9.94
N LYS A 301 14.12 1.40 10.40
CA LYS A 301 14.15 1.73 11.83
C LYS A 301 12.74 1.71 12.43
N ALA A 302 11.77 2.34 11.76
CA ALA A 302 10.39 2.36 12.19
C ALA A 302 9.78 0.95 12.29
N ILE A 303 10.05 0.07 11.32
CA ILE A 303 9.63 -1.34 11.34
C ILE A 303 10.26 -2.10 12.50
N ASN A 304 11.55 -1.89 12.77
CA ASN A 304 12.29 -2.60 13.81
C ASN A 304 12.11 -2.02 15.22
N GLY A 305 11.25 -1.01 15.40
CA GLY A 305 11.03 -0.34 16.68
C GLY A 305 12.24 0.43 17.21
N LYS A 306 13.10 0.92 16.29
CA LYS A 306 14.30 1.71 16.58
C LYS A 306 14.12 3.19 16.24
#